data_AF-A0A380T745-F1
#
_entry.id   AF-A0A380T745-F1
#
_cell.length_a   1.000
_cell.length_b   1.000
_cell.length_c   1.000
_cell.angle_alpha   90.00
_cell.angle_beta   90.00
_cell.angle_gamma   90.00
#
_symmetry.space_group_name_H-M   'P 1'
#
loop_
_entity.id
_entity.type
_entity.pdbx_description
1 polymer ?
#
loop_
_entity_poly.entity_id
_entity_poly.type
_entity_poly.pdbx_seq_one_letter_code
_entity_poly.pdbx_strand_id
1 'polypeptide(L)' 'MLFRSVAFQGEDGQLNILDGFCPHMGADLSTGCIEGNSIRCPFHSWRWGADGVCD' A
#
# COMPACT_ATOMS: atom_id res chain seq x y z
N MET A 1 -10.06 -17.24 7.00
CA MET A 1 -9.37 -16.48 5.94
C MET A 1 -10.02 -15.11 5.90
N LEU A 2 -9.33 -14.07 6.37
CA LEU A 2 -9.88 -12.72 6.46
C LEU A 2 -9.35 -11.92 5.28
N PHE A 3 -10.24 -11.47 4.41
CA PHE A 3 -9.90 -10.57 3.31
C PHE A 3 -9.80 -9.16 3.88
N ARG A 4 -8.59 -8.59 3.86
CA ARG A 4 -8.35 -7.21 4.26
C ARG A 4 -7.79 -6.46 3.07
N SER A 5 -8.32 -5.27 2.84
CA SER A 5 -7.83 -4.35 1.81
C SER A 5 -7.36 -3.07 2.48
N VAL A 6 -6.49 -2.34 1.78
CA VAL A 6 -6.10 -0.98 2.15
C VAL A 6 -6.58 -0.03 1.07
N ALA A 7 -7.15 1.10 1.46
CA ALA A 7 -7.49 2.20 0.58
C ALA A 7 -6.58 3.39 0.89
N PHE A 8 -6.07 4.07 -0.13
CA PHE A 8 -5.26 5.27 0.02
C PHE A 8 -5.47 6.25 -1.13
N GLN A 9 -5.15 7.53 -0.89
CA GLN A 9 -5.16 8.58 -1.91
C GLN A 9 -3.73 8.96 -2.26
N GLY A 10 -3.37 8.95 -3.54
CA GLY A 10 -2.08 9.48 -4.02
C GLY A 10 -2.05 11.00 -4.08
N GLU A 11 -0.87 11.58 -4.33
CA GLU A 11 -0.70 13.02 -4.57
C GLU A 11 -1.42 13.52 -5.84
N ASP A 12 -1.71 12.63 -6.79
CA ASP A 12 -2.56 12.89 -7.96
C ASP A 12 -4.07 12.99 -7.63
N GLY A 13 -4.43 12.79 -6.36
CA GLY A 13 -5.81 12.83 -5.88
C GLY A 13 -6.62 11.55 -6.17
N GLN A 14 -6.05 10.53 -6.82
CA GLN A 14 -6.74 9.28 -7.12
C GLN A 14 -6.81 8.37 -5.90
N LEU A 15 -7.96 7.72 -5.72
CA LEU A 15 -8.15 6.69 -4.70
C LEU A 15 -7.78 5.32 -5.25
N ASN A 16 -6.94 4.60 -4.52
CA ASN A 16 -6.44 3.28 -4.88
C ASN A 16 -6.82 2.27 -3.80
N ILE A 17 -7.03 1.02 -4.20
CA ILE A 17 -7.31 -0.10 -3.29
C ILE A 17 -6.36 -1.26 -3.63
N LEU A 18 -5.66 -1.78 -2.62
CA LEU A 18 -4.80 -2.95 -2.72
C LEU A 18 -5.18 -3.98 -1.65
N ASP A 19 -4.60 -5.18 -1.76
CA ASP A 19 -4.54 -6.10 -0.62
C ASP A 19 -3.90 -5.41 0.60
N GLY A 20 -4.48 -5.64 1.78
CA GLY A 20 -4.09 -4.94 3.00
C GLY A 20 -2.75 -5.41 3.58
N PHE A 21 -2.18 -6.50 3.07
CA PHE A 21 -0.95 -7.08 3.58
C PHE A 21 0.16 -7.00 2.53
N CYS A 22 1.32 -6.48 2.94
CA CYS A 22 2.50 -6.35 2.10
C CYS A 22 2.96 -7.74 1.63
N PRO A 23 3.09 -8.00 0.32
CA PRO A 23 3.43 -9.33 -0.21
C PRO A 23 4.87 -9.75 0.10
N HIS A 24 5.71 -8.85 0.64
CA HIS A 24 7.06 -9.21 1.12
C HIS A 24 7.01 -10.11 2.36
N MET A 25 6.45 -9.61 3.47
CA MET A 25 6.42 -10.34 4.77
C MET A 25 5.15 -10.08 5.58
N GLY A 26 4.05 -9.71 4.92
CA GLY A 26 2.71 -9.67 5.53
C GLY A 26 2.42 -8.49 6.45
N ALA A 27 3.23 -7.43 6.43
CA ALA A 27 2.94 -6.23 7.21
C ALA A 27 1.62 -5.56 6.78
N ASP A 28 0.86 -5.03 7.74
CA ASP A 28 -0.39 -4.31 7.50
C ASP A 28 -0.14 -2.96 6.82
N LEU A 29 -0.42 -2.88 5.53
CA LEU A 29 -0.19 -1.68 4.72
C LEU A 29 -1.04 -0.50 5.19
N SER A 30 -2.18 -0.71 5.87
CA SER A 30 -2.97 0.40 6.39
C SER A 30 -2.29 1.14 7.55
N THR A 31 -1.15 0.64 8.04
CA THR A 31 -0.28 1.32 9.02
C THR A 31 0.95 1.98 8.39
N GLY A 32 1.02 1.98 7.05
CA GLY A 32 2.04 2.65 6.26
C GLY A 32 1.83 4.16 6.10
N CYS A 33 2.54 4.74 5.13
CA CYS A 33 2.44 6.16 4.79
C CYS A 33 2.40 6.34 3.27
N ILE A 34 1.74 7.39 2.79
CA ILE A 34 1.73 7.72 1.36
C ILE A 34 3.00 8.50 1.01
N GLU A 35 3.62 8.13 -0.11
CA GLU A 35 4.74 8.83 -0.73
C GLU A 35 4.49 8.93 -2.23
N GLY A 36 4.26 10.13 -2.75
CA GLY A 36 3.82 10.30 -4.13
C GLY A 36 2.46 9.63 -4.35
N ASN A 37 2.42 8.69 -5.29
CA ASN A 37 1.21 7.92 -5.64
C ASN A 37 1.27 6.46 -5.17
N SER A 38 2.22 6.14 -4.28
CA SER A 38 2.41 4.80 -3.72
C SER A 38 2.20 4.78 -2.21
N ILE A 39 1.81 3.63 -1.67
CA ILE A 39 1.81 3.38 -0.23
C ILE A 39 3.12 2.71 0.20
N ARG A 40 3.86 3.34 1.10
CA ARG A 40 5.08 2.81 1.71
C ARG A 40 4.73 1.88 2.85
N CYS A 41 5.21 0.65 2.76
CA CYS A 41 5.13 -0.36 3.82
C CYS A 41 5.90 0.11 5.07
N PRO A 42 5.29 0.02 6.28
CA PRO A 42 5.93 0.51 7.52
C PRO A 42 7.08 -0.38 8.01
N PHE A 43 7.24 -1.59 7.44
CA PHE A 43 8.24 -2.54 7.93
C PHE A 43 9.60 -2.36 7.23
N HIS A 44 9.64 -2.50 5.91
CA HIS A 44 10.88 -2.46 5.13
C HIS A 44 10.88 -1.35 4.06
N SER A 45 9.93 -0.40 4.15
CA SER A 45 9.84 0.78 3.29
C SER A 45 9.66 0.51 1.79
N TRP A 46 9.29 -0.71 1.38
CA TRP A 46 8.86 -0.98 0.01
C TRP A 46 7.60 -0.17 -0.29
N ARG A 47 7.50 0.34 -1.52
CA ARG A 47 6.38 1.19 -1.94
C ARG A 47 5.58 0.44 -2.99
N TRP A 48 4.27 0.57 -2.91
CA TRP A 48 3.34 -0.13 -3.79
C TRP A 48 2.49 0.89 -4.52
N GLY A 49 2.63 0.93 -5.84
CA GLY A 49 1.82 1.78 -6.71
C GLY A 49 0.37 1.34 -6.80
N ALA A 50 -0.45 2.15 -7.47
CA ALA A 50 -1.86 1.87 -7.74
C ALA A 50 -2.11 0.55 -8.49
N ASP A 51 -1.12 0.09 -9.26
CA ASP A 51 -1.13 -1.18 -10.00
C ASP A 51 -0.66 -2.38 -9.15
N GLY A 52 -0.28 -2.15 -7.90
CA GLY A 52 0.26 -3.17 -7.00
C GLY A 52 1.71 -3.56 -7.30
N VAL A 53 2.40 -2.84 -8.20
CA VAL A 53 3.82 -3.08 -8.50
C VAL A 53 4.69 -2.33 -7.49
N CYS A 54 5.81 -2.96 -7.11
CA CYS A 54 6.80 -2.35 -6.21
C CYS A 54 7.69 -1.36 -6.97
N ASP A 55 7.89 -0.15 -6.44
CA ASP A 55 8.70 0.93 -7.05
C ASP A 55 9.88 1.42 -6.19
#